data_AF-A0A0C2IZA4-F1
#
_entry.id   AF-A0A0C2IZA4-F1
#
_cell.length_a   1.000
_cell.length_b   1.000
_cell.length_c   1.000
_cell.angle_alpha   90.00
_cell.angle_beta   90.00
_cell.angle_gamma   90.00
#
_symmetry.space_group_name_H-M   'P 1'
#
loop_
_entity.id
_entity.type
_entity.pdbx_description
1 polymer ?
#
loop_
_entity_poly.entity_id
_entity_poly.type
_entity_poly.pdbx_seq_one_letter_code
_entity_poly.pdbx_strand_id
1 'polypeptide(L)'
;MTAIENIENNLKNMEYKSENFRRQYNEIMSLLKDKQEELEDIHRKIKLNNGNNPGWIKMYLHEIGHVTRAIYNLRCKKQKNVQQYSGLSLKIRDLRIRLDKMNKEMTNLKYKMKILGIDIPRQTSRKNMKTNKNDKPGRNFTQKKKVIF
;
A
#
# COMPACT_ATOMS: atom_id res chain seq x y z
N MET A 1 -1.67 -10.69 15.65
CA MET A 1 -2.05 -10.02 14.39
C MET A 1 -3.56 -10.05 14.28
N THR A 2 -4.22 -8.90 14.35
CA THR A 2 -5.69 -8.81 14.22
C THR A 2 -6.12 -8.91 12.75
N ALA A 3 -7.38 -9.22 12.48
CA ALA A 3 -7.90 -9.24 11.11
C ALA A 3 -7.80 -7.86 10.43
N ILE A 4 -7.91 -6.78 11.21
CA ILE A 4 -7.72 -5.39 10.75
C ILE A 4 -6.26 -5.15 10.35
N GLU A 5 -5.31 -5.47 11.23
CA GLU A 5 -3.87 -5.35 10.95
C GLU A 5 -3.46 -6.11 9.68
N ASN A 6 -4.04 -7.30 9.46
CA ASN A 6 -3.82 -8.08 8.24
C ASN A 6 -4.29 -7.35 6.98
N ILE A 7 -5.48 -6.74 7.01
CA ILE A 7 -6.01 -5.99 5.86
C ILE A 7 -5.18 -4.74 5.61
N GLU A 8 -4.80 -4.01 6.65
CA GLU A 8 -3.96 -2.82 6.56
C GLU A 8 -2.58 -3.13 5.98
N ASN A 9 -1.95 -4.22 6.42
CA ASN A 9 -0.66 -4.68 5.87
C ASN A 9 -0.79 -5.08 4.40
N ASN A 10 -1.87 -5.79 4.04
CA ASN A 10 -2.14 -6.15 2.65
C ASN A 10 -2.38 -4.91 1.78
N LEU A 11 -3.10 -3.89 2.28
CA LEU A 11 -3.31 -2.63 1.58
C LEU A 11 -1.99 -1.92 1.32
N LYS A 12 -1.13 -1.74 2.34
CA LYS A 12 0.20 -1.12 2.18
C LYS A 12 1.03 -1.84 1.10
N ASN A 13 1.04 -3.17 1.14
CA ASN A 13 1.76 -3.98 0.15
C ASN A 13 1.20 -3.80 -1.27
N MET A 14 -0.12 -3.71 -1.42
CA MET A 14 -0.74 -3.48 -2.73
C MET A 14 -0.53 -2.05 -3.23
N GLU A 15 -0.56 -1.05 -2.34
CA GLU A 15 -0.27 0.35 -2.68
C GLU A 15 1.17 0.51 -3.17
N TYR A 16 2.13 -0.15 -2.52
CA TYR A 16 3.50 -0.22 -2.98
C TYR A 16 3.63 -0.85 -4.38
N LYS A 17 2.95 -1.99 -4.61
CA LYS A 17 2.93 -2.64 -5.95
C LYS A 17 2.28 -1.74 -7.01
N SER A 18 1.24 -1.00 -6.66
CA SER A 18 0.56 -0.04 -7.54
C SER A 18 1.52 1.07 -7.96
N GLU A 19 2.28 1.61 -7.01
CA GLU A 19 3.30 2.62 -7.30
C GLU A 19 4.40 2.07 -8.20
N ASN A 20 4.83 0.82 -7.98
CA ASN A 20 5.80 0.18 -8.86
C ASN A 20 5.29 0.03 -10.30
N PHE A 21 4.02 -0.37 -10.49
CA PHE A 21 3.42 -0.42 -11.83
C PHE A 21 3.39 0.95 -12.49
N ARG A 22 3.07 2.01 -11.74
CA ARG A 22 3.10 3.39 -12.24
C ARG A 22 4.48 3.80 -12.73
N ARG A 23 5.54 3.45 -11.98
CA ARG A 23 6.93 3.71 -12.38
C ARG A 23 7.30 2.96 -13.66
N GLN A 24 7.00 1.67 -13.73
CA GLN A 24 7.23 0.85 -14.92
C GLN A 24 6.49 1.40 -16.14
N TYR A 25 5.25 1.87 -15.97
CA TYR A 25 4.49 2.50 -17.04
C TYR A 25 5.21 3.75 -17.59
N ASN A 26 5.67 4.63 -16.70
CA ASN A 26 6.39 5.85 -17.09
C ASN A 26 7.70 5.52 -17.81
N GLU A 27 8.44 4.53 -17.34
CA GLU A 27 9.66 4.04 -17.99
C GLU A 27 9.37 3.52 -19.41
N ILE A 28 8.35 2.67 -19.56
CA ILE A 28 7.94 2.17 -20.88
C ILE A 28 7.55 3.31 -21.82
N MET A 29 6.85 4.33 -21.31
CA MET A 29 6.47 5.50 -22.10
C MET A 29 7.68 6.32 -22.54
N SER A 30 8.69 6.49 -21.68
CA SER A 30 9.95 7.15 -22.05
C SER A 30 10.66 6.38 -23.15
N LEU A 31 10.85 5.07 -22.97
CA LEU A 31 11.52 4.22 -23.96
C LEU A 31 10.77 4.18 -25.31
N LEU A 32 9.44 4.24 -25.28
CA LEU A 32 8.64 4.35 -26.50
C LEU A 32 8.92 5.64 -27.26
N LYS A 33 9.03 6.76 -26.55
CA LYS A 33 9.37 8.05 -27.14
C LYS A 33 10.76 8.00 -27.77
N ASP A 34 11.76 7.50 -27.05
CA ASP A 34 13.13 7.37 -27.55
C ASP A 34 13.18 6.51 -28.82
N LYS A 35 12.43 5.39 -28.85
CA LYS A 35 12.38 4.53 -30.04
C LYS A 35 11.62 5.15 -31.22
N GLN A 36 10.65 6.03 -30.97
CA GLN A 36 10.01 6.79 -32.03
C GLN A 36 10.97 7.83 -32.62
N GLU A 37 11.75 8.51 -31.78
CA GLU A 37 12.78 9.46 -32.23
C GLU A 37 13.88 8.76 -33.04
N GLU A 38 14.31 7.56 -32.63
CA GLU A 38 15.26 6.73 -33.39
C GLU A 38 14.71 6.37 -34.78
N LEU A 39 13.43 6.01 -34.89
CA LEU A 39 12.79 5.70 -36.17
C LEU A 39 12.72 6.94 -37.08
N GLU A 40 12.39 8.10 -36.53
CA GLU A 40 12.41 9.37 -37.26
C GLU A 40 13.80 9.74 -37.75
N ASP A 41 14.83 9.46 -36.95
CA ASP A 41 16.21 9.69 -37.33
C ASP A 41 16.66 8.81 -38.49
N ILE A 42 16.29 7.53 -38.47
CA ILE A 42 16.51 6.61 -39.59
C ILE A 42 15.81 7.13 -40.85
N HIS A 43 14.56 7.58 -40.74
CA HIS A 43 13.84 8.18 -41.87
C HIS A 43 14.55 9.44 -42.41
N ARG A 44 15.09 10.32 -41.55
CA ARG A 44 15.86 11.49 -41.98
C ARG A 44 17.11 11.08 -42.75
N LYS A 45 17.87 10.11 -42.24
CA LYS A 45 19.09 9.60 -42.88
C LYS A 45 18.81 8.99 -44.26
N ILE A 46 17.72 8.23 -44.40
CA ILE A 46 17.29 7.69 -45.71
C ILE A 46 17.01 8.82 -46.71
N LYS A 47 16.29 9.86 -46.28
CA LYS A 47 15.98 11.03 -47.13
C LYS A 47 17.25 11.76 -47.58
N LEU A 48 18.22 11.96 -46.69
CA LEU A 48 19.46 12.68 -46.99
C LEU A 48 20.34 11.92 -48.00
N ASN A 49 20.33 10.58 -47.97
CA ASN A 49 21.20 9.76 -48.82
C ASN A 49 20.59 9.39 -50.19
N ASN A 50 19.51 10.07 -50.61
CA ASN A 50 18.84 9.87 -51.91
C ASN A 50 18.47 8.42 -52.26
N GLY A 51 18.36 7.52 -51.27
CA GLY A 51 17.82 6.16 -51.41
C GLY A 51 18.56 5.21 -52.38
N ASN A 52 19.64 5.62 -53.06
CA ASN A 52 20.16 4.91 -54.23
C ASN A 52 21.41 4.07 -53.98
N ASN A 53 21.91 3.97 -52.74
CA ASN A 53 23.00 3.05 -52.41
C ASN A 53 22.47 1.71 -51.85
N PRO A 54 22.61 0.58 -52.57
CA PRO A 54 22.06 -0.72 -52.17
C PRO A 54 22.54 -1.23 -50.80
N GLY A 55 23.78 -0.92 -50.41
CA GLY A 55 24.34 -1.33 -49.12
C GLY A 55 23.65 -0.62 -47.95
N TRP A 56 23.33 0.65 -48.13
CA TRP A 56 22.67 1.47 -47.13
C TRP A 56 21.18 1.12 -47.00
N ILE A 57 20.52 0.80 -48.12
CA ILE A 57 19.13 0.32 -48.12
C ILE A 57 19.00 -0.92 -47.22
N LYS A 58 19.88 -1.91 -47.39
CA LYS A 58 19.85 -3.14 -46.58
C LYS A 58 20.07 -2.86 -45.10
N MET A 59 21.01 -1.98 -44.78
CA MET A 59 21.30 -1.57 -43.40
C MET A 59 20.11 -0.87 -42.74
N TYR A 60 19.49 0.09 -43.42
CA TYR A 60 18.34 0.82 -42.89
C TYR A 60 17.09 -0.04 -42.76
N LEU A 61 16.81 -0.93 -43.72
CA LEU A 61 15.68 -1.86 -43.61
C LEU A 61 15.82 -2.77 -42.38
N HIS A 62 17.05 -3.22 -42.11
CA HIS A 62 17.35 -4.01 -40.93
C HIS A 62 17.16 -3.19 -39.64
N GLU A 63 17.67 -1.96 -39.59
CA GLU A 63 17.52 -1.05 -38.46
C GLU A 63 16.04 -0.70 -38.16
N ILE A 64 15.26 -0.37 -39.20
CA ILE A 64 13.81 -0.17 -39.11
C ILE A 64 13.13 -1.41 -38.52
N GLY A 65 13.51 -2.61 -38.98
CA GLY A 65 12.97 -3.86 -38.47
C GLY A 65 13.21 -4.04 -36.97
N HIS A 66 14.43 -3.74 -36.50
CA HIS A 66 14.78 -3.80 -35.08
C HIS A 66 14.01 -2.79 -34.24
N VAL A 67 13.99 -1.53 -34.66
CA VAL A 67 13.29 -0.45 -33.94
C VAL A 67 11.79 -0.74 -33.89
N THR A 68 11.20 -1.15 -35.02
CA THR A 68 9.77 -1.51 -35.09
C THR A 68 9.43 -2.66 -34.15
N ARG A 69 10.26 -3.71 -34.11
CA ARG A 69 10.08 -4.83 -33.17
C ARG A 69 10.23 -4.39 -31.72
N ALA A 70 11.17 -3.50 -31.41
CA ALA A 70 11.33 -2.93 -30.09
C ALA A 70 10.09 -2.13 -29.65
N ILE A 71 9.56 -1.26 -30.52
CA ILE A 71 8.32 -0.51 -30.28
C ILE A 71 7.14 -1.46 -30.03
N TYR A 72 6.98 -2.50 -30.86
CA TYR A 72 5.93 -3.49 -30.67
C TYR A 72 6.03 -4.16 -29.30
N ASN A 73 7.22 -4.62 -28.92
CA ASN A 73 7.45 -5.26 -27.62
C ASN A 73 7.15 -4.31 -26.45
N LEU A 74 7.54 -3.04 -26.55
CA LEU A 74 7.24 -2.02 -25.55
C LEU A 74 5.73 -1.76 -25.42
N ARG A 75 5.00 -1.72 -26.55
CA ARG A 75 3.53 -1.60 -26.53
C ARG A 75 2.86 -2.80 -25.86
N CYS A 76 3.34 -4.02 -26.13
CA CYS A 76 2.86 -5.23 -25.44
C CYS A 76 3.12 -5.17 -23.94
N LYS A 77 4.33 -4.74 -23.51
CA LYS A 77 4.67 -4.53 -22.10
C LYS A 77 3.76 -3.50 -21.45
N LYS A 78 3.51 -2.37 -22.13
CA LYS A 78 2.59 -1.31 -21.66
C LYS A 78 1.19 -1.88 -21.41
N GLN A 79 0.64 -2.61 -22.37
CA GLN A 79 -0.70 -3.19 -22.25
C GLN A 79 -0.79 -4.17 -21.07
N LYS A 80 0.21 -5.04 -20.92
CA LYS A 80 0.29 -5.97 -19.79
C LYS A 80 0.36 -5.24 -18.45
N ASN A 81 1.18 -4.19 -18.35
CA ASN A 81 1.30 -3.38 -17.15
C ASN A 81 -0.04 -2.72 -16.78
N VAL A 82 -0.75 -2.12 -17.75
CA VAL A 82 -2.08 -1.52 -17.54
C VAL A 82 -3.10 -2.55 -17.05
N GLN A 83 -3.13 -3.75 -17.64
CA GLN A 83 -4.02 -4.83 -17.20
C GLN A 83 -3.73 -5.26 -15.75
N GLN A 84 -2.46 -5.44 -15.41
CA GLN A 84 -2.05 -5.81 -14.06
C GLN A 84 -2.39 -4.72 -13.03
N TYR A 85 -2.16 -3.46 -13.39
CA TYR A 85 -2.52 -2.30 -12.56
C TYR A 85 -4.03 -2.23 -12.30
N SER A 86 -4.84 -2.41 -13.35
CA SER A 86 -6.31 -2.41 -13.23
C SER A 86 -6.79 -3.49 -12.26
N GLY A 87 -6.30 -4.72 -12.41
CA GLY A 87 -6.64 -5.83 -11.51
C GLY A 87 -6.20 -5.57 -10.05
N LEU A 88 -5.06 -4.91 -9.85
CA LEU A 88 -4.59 -4.53 -8.51
C LEU A 88 -5.46 -3.43 -7.90
N SER A 89 -5.84 -2.42 -8.68
CA SER A 89 -6.69 -1.30 -8.24
C SER A 89 -8.05 -1.80 -7.73
N LEU A 90 -8.66 -2.76 -8.44
CA LEU A 90 -9.90 -3.40 -7.99
C LEU A 90 -9.74 -4.12 -6.65
N LYS A 91 -8.62 -4.84 -6.45
CA LYS A 91 -8.32 -5.52 -5.17
C LYS A 91 -8.13 -4.53 -4.02
N ILE A 92 -7.43 -3.42 -4.25
CA ILE A 92 -7.28 -2.35 -3.26
C ILE A 92 -8.64 -1.79 -2.86
N ARG A 93 -9.51 -1.51 -3.84
CA ARG A 93 -10.86 -1.01 -3.60
C ARG A 93 -11.69 -1.97 -2.74
N ASP A 94 -11.69 -3.26 -3.08
CA ASP A 94 -12.40 -4.29 -2.31
C ASP A 94 -11.89 -4.38 -0.86
N LEU A 95 -10.57 -4.37 -0.65
CA LEU A 95 -9.99 -4.39 0.70
C LEU A 95 -10.35 -3.15 1.51
N ARG A 96 -10.37 -1.95 0.91
CA ARG A 96 -10.80 -0.72 1.58
C ARG A 96 -12.27 -0.78 2.02
N ILE A 97 -13.14 -1.33 1.17
CA ILE A 97 -14.56 -1.53 1.51
C ILE A 97 -14.71 -2.49 2.70
N ARG A 98 -13.97 -3.61 2.69
CA ARG A 98 -13.98 -4.58 3.80
C ARG A 98 -13.48 -3.97 5.10
N LEU A 99 -12.39 -3.20 5.04
CA LEU A 99 -11.83 -2.50 6.20
C LEU A 99 -12.85 -1.52 6.80
N ASP A 100 -13.48 -0.70 5.97
CA ASP A 100 -14.50 0.25 6.39
C ASP A 100 -15.70 -0.45 7.05
N LYS A 101 -16.18 -1.55 6.47
CA LYS A 101 -17.25 -2.38 7.04
C LYS A 101 -16.88 -2.90 8.43
N MET A 102 -15.68 -3.47 8.58
CA MET A 102 -15.21 -3.99 9.87
C MET A 102 -15.09 -2.89 10.92
N ASN A 103 -14.58 -1.72 10.55
CA ASN A 103 -14.48 -0.58 11.47
C ASN A 103 -15.85 -0.09 11.94
N LYS A 104 -16.85 -0.05 11.05
CA LYS A 104 -18.24 0.27 11.40
C LYS A 104 -18.84 -0.76 12.34
N GLU A 105 -18.67 -2.05 12.05
CA GLU A 105 -19.13 -3.13 12.93
C GLU A 105 -18.50 -3.05 14.32
N MET A 106 -17.20 -2.80 14.39
CA MET A 106 -16.49 -2.65 15.68
C MET A 106 -16.97 -1.43 16.46
N THR A 107 -17.23 -0.32 15.77
CA THR A 107 -17.78 0.90 16.38
C THR A 107 -19.18 0.65 16.94
N ASN A 108 -20.03 -0.02 16.17
CA ASN A 108 -21.38 -0.41 16.61
C ASN A 108 -21.34 -1.35 17.81
N LEU A 109 -20.44 -2.33 17.82
CA LEU A 109 -20.26 -3.24 18.95
C LEU A 109 -19.81 -2.49 20.22
N LYS A 110 -18.83 -1.59 20.10
CA LYS A 110 -18.40 -0.73 21.22
C LYS A 110 -19.56 0.11 21.76
N TYR A 111 -20.38 0.67 20.88
CA TYR A 111 -21.55 1.43 21.28
C TYR A 111 -22.59 0.57 22.01
N LYS A 112 -22.91 -0.63 21.49
CA LYS A 112 -23.81 -1.58 22.15
C LYS A 112 -23.30 -2.01 23.51
N MET A 113 -22.00 -2.30 23.65
CA MET A 113 -21.41 -2.64 24.94
C MET A 113 -21.54 -1.50 25.96
N LYS A 114 -21.32 -0.25 25.52
CA LYS A 114 -21.50 0.94 26.35
C LYS A 114 -22.95 1.10 26.80
N ILE A 115 -23.92 0.87 25.92
CA ILE A 115 -25.36 0.91 26.27
C ILE A 115 -25.70 -0.18 27.29
N LEU A 116 -25.19 -1.40 27.09
CA LEU A 116 -25.47 -2.54 27.94
C LEU A 116 -24.75 -2.49 29.31
N GLY A 117 -24.00 -1.43 29.61
CA GLY A 117 -23.22 -1.31 30.84
C GLY A 117 -22.13 -2.38 30.98
N ILE A 118 -21.76 -3.03 29.87
CA ILE A 118 -20.69 -4.04 29.85
C ILE A 118 -19.35 -3.29 29.83
N ASP A 119 -18.91 -2.90 31.02
CA ASP A 119 -17.50 -2.57 31.25
C ASP A 119 -16.73 -3.89 31.25
N ILE A 120 -16.03 -4.19 30.16
CA ILE A 120 -15.01 -5.24 30.20
C ILE A 120 -13.90 -4.71 31.11
N PRO A 121 -13.65 -5.30 32.28
CA PRO A 121 -12.56 -4.87 33.12
C PRO A 121 -11.28 -5.08 32.32
N ARG A 122 -10.51 -4.01 32.09
CA ARG A 122 -9.10 -4.18 31.73
C ARG A 122 -8.51 -5.06 32.82
N GLN A 123 -8.11 -6.29 32.47
CA GLN A 123 -7.38 -7.15 33.40
C GLN A 123 -6.09 -6.43 33.79
N THR A 124 -6.14 -5.69 34.88
CA THR A 124 -4.95 -5.30 35.61
C THR A 124 -4.39 -6.60 36.17
N SER A 125 -3.32 -7.08 35.53
CA SER A 125 -2.52 -8.19 36.02
C SER A 125 -2.23 -7.92 37.50
N ARG A 126 -2.80 -8.74 38.39
CA ARG A 126 -2.46 -8.79 39.81
C ARG A 126 -1.00 -9.23 39.93
N LYS A 127 -0.06 -8.31 39.71
CA LYS A 127 1.30 -8.45 40.21
C LYS A 127 1.43 -7.50 41.40
N ASN A 128 1.71 -8.12 42.54
CA ASN A 128 2.16 -7.53 43.81
C ASN A 128 1.08 -7.32 44.89
N MET A 129 0.32 -8.36 45.24
CA MET A 129 0.02 -8.56 46.67
C MET A 129 1.26 -9.18 47.32
N LYS A 130 2.18 -8.34 47.80
CA LYS A 130 3.17 -8.78 48.79
C LYS A 130 2.49 -8.70 50.16
N THR A 131 2.01 -9.85 50.62
CA THR A 131 1.77 -10.11 52.03
C THR A 131 3.12 -10.26 52.75
N ASN A 132 3.39 -9.40 53.73
CA ASN A 132 4.15 -9.75 54.93
C ASN A 132 3.91 -8.64 55.97
N LYS A 133 3.04 -8.89 56.96
CA LYS A 133 3.41 -9.35 58.31
C LYS A 133 4.48 -8.44 58.93
N ASN A 134 4.05 -7.59 59.86
CA ASN A 134 4.76 -7.24 61.09
C ASN A 134 3.80 -6.51 62.04
N ASP A 135 3.19 -7.29 62.92
CA ASP A 135 3.13 -7.13 64.37
C ASP A 135 3.06 -5.70 64.98
N LYS A 136 1.91 -5.37 65.60
CA LYS A 136 1.72 -5.32 67.07
C LYS A 136 0.34 -4.75 67.45
N PRO A 137 -0.36 -5.31 68.45
CA PRO A 137 -1.57 -4.71 69.01
C PRO A 137 -1.21 -3.79 70.19
N GLY A 138 -1.42 -2.48 70.04
CA GLY A 138 -1.22 -1.49 71.10
C GLY A 138 -2.52 -0.76 71.41
N ARG A 139 -3.06 -0.98 72.62
CA ARG A 139 -4.20 -0.24 73.19
C ARG A 139 -3.81 1.22 73.47
N ASN A 140 -4.71 2.18 73.27
CA ASN A 140 -5.33 2.97 74.34
C ASN A 140 -6.17 4.18 73.84
N PHE A 141 -7.19 4.47 74.64
CA PHE A 141 -8.21 5.51 74.58
C PHE A 141 -7.68 6.95 74.50
N THR A 142 -8.41 7.84 73.82
CA THR A 142 -8.87 9.12 74.41
C THR A 142 -10.04 9.75 73.63
N GLN A 143 -11.13 10.04 74.34
CA GLN A 143 -12.23 10.90 73.89
C GLN A 143 -11.77 12.36 73.81
N LYS A 144 -12.20 13.12 72.79
CA LYS A 144 -12.43 14.57 72.92
C LYS A 144 -13.67 14.99 72.12
N LYS A 145 -14.64 15.52 72.88
CA LYS A 145 -15.80 16.30 72.43
C LYS A 145 -15.36 17.46 71.55
N LYS A 146 -16.17 17.80 70.54
CA LYS A 146 -16.32 19.18 70.07
C LYS A 146 -17.80 19.45 69.78
N VAL A 147 -18.38 20.28 70.63
CA VAL A 147 -19.64 21.00 70.45
C VAL A 147 -19.37 22.12 69.45
N ILE A 148 -20.25 22.33 68.47
CA ILE A 148 -20.43 23.62 67.79
C ILE A 148 -21.93 23.82 67.55
N PHE A 149 -22.36 24.98 68.06
CA PHE A 149 -23.65 25.68 68.15
C PHE A 149 -24.83 25.24 67.28
#